data_AF-A0A222EQH8-F1
#
_entry.id   AF-A0A222EQH8-F1
#
_cell.length_a   1.000
_cell.length_b   1.000
_cell.length_c   1.000
_cell.angle_alpha   90.00
_cell.angle_beta   90.00
_cell.angle_gamma   90.00
#
_symmetry.space_group_name_H-M   'P 1'
#
loop_
_entity.id
_entity.type
_entity.pdbx_description
1 polymer ?
#
loop_
_entity_poly.entity_id
_entity_poly.type
_entity_poly.pdbx_seq_one_letter_code
_entity_poly.pdbx_strand_id
1 'polypeptide(L)'
;MGLDKSNAVKVTNGDFNTISNLLNEGKTVLAALELGPKVQESLKKGKMSDDFALIELKEKKEHAGTCACGKDANVLVYLWR
;
A
#
# COMPACT_ATOMS: atom_id res chain seq x y z
N MET A 1 -11.03 -0.86 10.84
CA MET A 1 -11.75 -2.07 10.38
C MET A 1 -10.72 -3.19 10.16
N GLY A 2 -11.14 -4.44 10.03
CA GLY A 2 -10.19 -5.53 9.68
C GLY A 2 -9.71 -5.42 8.24
N LEU A 3 -8.59 -6.08 7.91
CA LEU A 3 -8.10 -6.22 6.53
C LEU A 3 -9.15 -6.96 5.69
N ASP A 4 -9.79 -6.26 4.77
CA ASP A 4 -10.86 -6.81 3.94
C ASP A 4 -10.36 -7.05 2.51
N LYS A 5 -9.75 -8.22 2.30
CA LYS A 5 -9.11 -8.61 1.03
C LYS A 5 -10.10 -8.66 -0.14
N SER A 6 -11.39 -8.90 0.14
CA SER A 6 -12.47 -8.93 -0.86
C SER A 6 -12.84 -7.55 -1.37
N ASN A 7 -12.59 -6.50 -0.57
CA ASN A 7 -12.85 -5.10 -0.89
C ASN A 7 -11.55 -4.35 -1.27
N ALA A 8 -10.50 -5.08 -1.64
CA ALA A 8 -9.20 -4.52 -1.95
C ALA A 8 -9.16 -3.91 -3.35
N VAL A 9 -9.01 -2.59 -3.43
CA VAL A 9 -8.89 -1.86 -4.70
C VAL A 9 -7.43 -1.77 -5.11
N LYS A 10 -7.09 -2.26 -6.30
CA LYS A 10 -5.71 -2.24 -6.80
C LYS A 10 -5.35 -0.88 -7.38
N VAL A 11 -4.37 -0.21 -6.76
CA VAL A 11 -3.82 1.07 -7.21
C VAL A 11 -2.34 0.88 -7.54
N THR A 12 -2.02 0.90 -8.84
CA THR A 12 -0.65 0.71 -9.34
C THR A 12 -0.06 1.98 -9.97
N ASN A 13 -0.83 3.06 -10.02
CA ASN A 13 -0.42 4.34 -10.60
C ASN A 13 0.27 5.29 -9.60
N GLY A 14 0.52 4.85 -8.36
CA GLY A 14 1.11 5.72 -7.33
C GLY A 14 0.19 6.88 -6.90
N ASP A 15 -1.10 6.80 -7.21
CA ASP A 15 -2.04 7.90 -7.01
C ASP A 15 -2.43 8.03 -5.52
N PHE A 16 -1.66 8.81 -4.77
CA PHE A 16 -1.80 8.94 -3.32
C PHE A 16 -3.20 9.47 -2.92
N ASN A 17 -3.76 10.41 -3.68
CA ASN A 17 -5.09 10.93 -3.41
C ASN A 17 -6.17 9.84 -3.49
N THR A 18 -6.09 9.01 -4.53
CA THR A 18 -6.99 7.85 -4.68
C THR A 18 -6.83 6.87 -3.51
N ILE A 19 -5.59 6.56 -3.13
CA ILE A 19 -5.31 5.67 -1.98
C ILE A 19 -5.90 6.26 -0.70
N SER A 20 -5.65 7.54 -0.42
CA SER A 20 -6.13 8.20 0.80
C SER A 20 -7.65 8.27 0.88
N ASN A 21 -8.33 8.56 -0.24
CA ASN A 21 -9.79 8.55 -0.30
C ASN A 21 -10.36 7.16 -0.03
N LEU A 22 -9.82 6.12 -0.67
CA LEU A 22 -10.27 4.73 -0.46
C LEU A 22 -10.07 4.29 0.99
N LEU A 23 -8.94 4.64 1.61
CA LEU A 23 -8.66 4.38 3.02
C LEU A 23 -9.63 5.12 3.95
N ASN A 24 -9.98 6.37 3.62
CA ASN A 24 -11.00 7.14 4.36
C ASN A 24 -12.41 6.57 4.20
N GLU A 25 -12.73 5.97 3.05
CA GLU A 25 -13.97 5.22 2.84
C GLU A 25 -14.00 3.89 3.63
N GLY A 26 -12.90 3.50 4.29
CA GLY A 26 -12.78 2.22 4.99
C GLY A 26 -12.53 1.03 4.05
N LYS A 27 -12.10 1.29 2.82
CA LYS A 27 -11.73 0.25 1.85
C LYS A 27 -10.27 -0.16 2.04
N THR A 28 -9.98 -1.39 1.64
CA THR A 28 -8.61 -1.88 1.56
C THR A 28 -8.02 -1.48 0.21
N VAL A 29 -6.74 -1.11 0.18
CA VAL A 29 -6.06 -0.69 -1.04
C VAL A 29 -4.86 -1.59 -1.28
N LEU A 30 -4.79 -2.21 -2.45
CA LEU A 30 -3.63 -2.95 -2.90
C LEU A 30 -2.71 -1.98 -3.66
N ALA A 31 -1.73 -1.42 -2.96
CA ALA A 31 -0.78 -0.47 -3.53
C ALA A 31 0.49 -1.17 -4.00
N ALA A 32 0.97 -0.79 -5.18
CA ALA A 32 2.31 -1.14 -5.64
C ALA A 32 3.31 -0.13 -5.06
N LEU A 33 4.26 -0.60 -4.26
CA LEU A 33 5.31 0.24 -3.67
C LEU A 33 6.70 -0.26 -4.04
N GLU A 34 7.67 0.65 -4.01
CA GLU A 34 9.08 0.29 -4.02
C GLU A 34 9.43 -0.30 -2.63
N LEU A 35 10.14 -1.44 -2.60
CA LEU A 35 10.65 -2.02 -1.35
C LEU A 35 11.86 -1.22 -0.83
N GLY A 36 11.62 0.06 -0.49
CA GLY A 36 12.60 0.93 0.11
C GLY A 36 12.71 0.73 1.63
N PRO A 37 13.71 1.34 2.28
CA PRO A 37 13.91 1.21 3.72
C PRO A 37 12.68 1.64 4.53
N LYS A 38 11.98 2.72 4.11
CA LYS A 38 10.75 3.20 4.77
C LYS A 38 9.60 2.19 4.69
N VAL A 39 9.42 1.54 3.54
CA VAL A 39 8.36 0.53 3.34
C VAL A 39 8.72 -0.74 4.10
N GLN A 40 9.99 -1.15 4.11
CA GLN A 40 10.43 -2.30 4.92
C GLN A 40 10.22 -2.07 6.43
N GLU A 41 10.53 -0.88 6.94
CA GLU A 41 10.26 -0.56 8.34
C GLU A 41 8.77 -0.56 8.64
N SER A 42 7.96 0.02 7.76
CA SER A 42 6.50 0.05 7.91
C SER A 42 5.91 -1.37 7.90
N LEU A 43 6.39 -2.23 6.99
CA LEU A 43 6.03 -3.65 6.92
C LEU A 43 6.41 -4.42 8.18
N LYS A 44 7.58 -4.14 8.77
CA LYS A 44 7.99 -4.74 10.05
C LYS A 44 7.09 -4.28 11.21
N LYS A 45 6.67 -3.01 11.20
CA LYS A 45 5.77 -2.45 12.20
C LYS A 45 4.30 -2.87 11.99
N GLY A 46 3.95 -3.36 10.80
CA GLY A 46 2.56 -3.60 10.38
C GLY A 46 1.75 -2.33 10.17
N LYS A 47 2.39 -1.16 10.21
CA LYS A 47 1.76 0.15 10.00
C LYS A 47 2.71 1.14 9.33
N MET A 48 2.15 2.00 8.50
CA MET A 48 2.83 3.15 7.91
C MET A 48 3.21 4.17 8.98
N SER A 49 4.24 4.96 8.68
CA SER A 49 4.55 6.17 9.45
C SER A 49 3.33 7.09 9.53
N ASP A 50 3.23 7.84 10.64
CA ASP A 50 2.13 8.77 10.95
C ASP A 50 0.75 8.13 11.22
N ASP A 51 0.69 6.82 11.51
CA ASP A 51 -0.57 6.09 11.72
C ASP A 51 -1.56 6.28 10.54
N PHE A 52 -1.00 6.55 9.35
CA PHE A 52 -1.77 6.84 8.14
C PHE A 52 -2.65 5.65 7.72
N ALA A 53 -2.05 4.47 7.75
CA ALA A 53 -2.66 3.18 7.42
C ALA A 53 -1.85 2.01 8.00
N LEU A 54 -2.51 0.90 8.24
CA LEU A 54 -1.90 -0.42 8.41
C LEU A 54 -1.34 -0.91 7.08
N ILE A 55 -0.28 -1.71 7.13
CA ILE A 55 0.40 -2.22 5.93
C ILE A 55 0.73 -3.71 6.08
N GLU A 56 0.48 -4.48 5.01
CA GLU A 56 0.82 -5.91 4.94
C GLU A 56 1.39 -6.25 3.57
N LEU A 57 2.47 -7.03 3.54
CA LEU A 57 3.05 -7.50 2.29
C LEU A 57 2.16 -8.58 1.69
N LYS A 58 1.62 -8.33 0.50
CA LYS A 58 0.88 -9.32 -0.28
C LYS A 58 1.85 -10.27 -0.97
N GLU A 59 2.65 -9.70 -1.87
CA GLU A 59 3.56 -10.46 -2.73
C GLU A 59 4.65 -9.54 -3.26
N LYS A 60 5.81 -10.13 -3.58
CA LYS A 60 6.89 -9.42 -4.27
C LYS A 60 6.74 -9.67 -5.76
N LYS A 61 6.68 -8.60 -6.55
CA LYS A 61 6.52 -8.68 -7.99
C LYS A 61 7.36 -7.60 -8.64
N GLU A 62 8.33 -8.04 -9.42
CA GLU A 62 9.13 -7.15 -10.28
C GLU A 62 8.17 -6.43 -11.24
N HIS A 63 8.24 -5.09 -11.27
CA HIS A 63 7.29 -4.22 -11.98
C HIS A 63 5.83 -4.38 -11.54
N ALA A 64 5.58 -4.29 -10.23
CA ALA A 64 4.22 -4.23 -9.68
C ALA A 64 3.42 -3.00 -10.14
N GLY A 65 4.11 -1.93 -10.57
CA GLY A 65 3.54 -0.66 -11.02
C GLY A 65 4.48 0.50 -10.73
N THR A 66 3.91 1.69 -10.54
CA THR A 66 4.63 2.89 -10.14
C THR A 66 4.31 3.19 -8.67
N CYS A 67 5.35 3.30 -7.85
CA CYS A 67 5.26 3.77 -6.48
C CYS A 67 4.78 5.23 -6.47
N ALA A 68 4.06 5.65 -5.43
CA ALA A 68 3.62 7.05 -5.27
C ALA A 68 4.78 8.08 -5.29
N CYS A 69 6.01 7.62 -5.06
CA CYS A 69 7.21 8.45 -5.18
C CYS A 69 7.74 8.58 -6.62
N GLY A 70 7.06 8.03 -7.63
CA GLY A 70 7.47 8.07 -9.05
C GLY A 70 8.52 7.03 -9.45
N LYS A 71 8.84 6.07 -8.57
CA LYS A 71 9.78 4.99 -8.82
C LYS A 71 9.08 3.68 -9.19
N ASP A 72 9.77 2.78 -9.86
CA ASP A 72 9.26 1.42 -10.11
C ASP A 72 8.95 0.70 -8.79
N ALA A 73 7.73 0.19 -8.70
CA ALA A 73 7.31 -0.63 -7.60
C ALA A 73 7.71 -2.10 -7.84
N ASN A 74 8.32 -2.71 -6.83
CA ASN A 74 8.78 -4.10 -6.86
C ASN A 74 7.99 -5.00 -5.89
N VAL A 75 7.04 -4.42 -5.16
CA VAL A 75 6.19 -5.15 -4.23
C VAL A 75 4.75 -4.66 -4.26
N LEU A 76 3.83 -5.57 -3.96
CA LEU A 76 2.43 -5.28 -3.69
C LEU A 76 2.19 -5.38 -2.20
N VAL A 77 1.59 -4.34 -1.64
CA VAL A 77 1.20 -4.28 -0.24
C VAL A 77 -0.28 -3.95 -0.13
N TYR A 78 -0.92 -4.48 0.91
CA TYR A 78 -2.23 -4.03 1.34
C TYR A 78 -2.07 -2.84 2.28
N LEU A 79 -2.94 -1.85 2.12
CA LEU A 79 -3.08 -0.69 2.98
C LEU A 79 -4.54 -0.61 3.44
N TRP A 80 -4.79 -0.39 4.72
CA TRP A 80 -6.13 -0.21 5.30
C TRP A 80 -6.07 0.57 6.61
N ARG A 81 -7.21 1.00 7.15
CA ARG A 81 -7.31 1.64 8.48
C ARG A 81 -8.06 0.77 9.49
#